data_AF-A0AAV9K9P1-F1
#
_entry.id   AF-A0AAV9K9P1-F1
#
_cell.length_a   1.000
_cell.length_b   1.000
_cell.length_c   1.000
_cell.angle_alpha   90.00
_cell.angle_beta   90.00
_cell.angle_gamma   90.00
#
_symmetry.space_group_name_H-M   'P 1'
#
loop_
_entity.id
_entity.type
_entity.pdbx_description
1 polymer ?
#
loop_
_entity_poly.entity_id
_entity_poly.type
_entity_poly.pdbx_seq_one_letter_code
_entity_poly.pdbx_strand_id
1 'polypeptide(L)' 'MFSIIIKVMGKKISHLYLKNKLSLIWKLSEEIVLIDLGFDYYIVFYKEENLHKMLQQGPWFINGYF' A
#
# COMPACT_ATOMS: atom_id res chain seq x y z
N MET A 1 -1.21 15.70 5.21
CA MET A 1 -1.54 14.26 5.11
C MET A 1 -1.79 13.98 3.64
N PHE A 2 -1.10 12.98 3.07
CA PHE A 2 -1.13 12.68 1.65
C PHE A 2 -1.83 11.33 1.41
N SER A 3 -2.30 11.12 0.20
CA SER A 3 -2.96 9.87 -0.19
C SER A 3 -2.54 9.41 -1.57
N ILE A 4 -2.50 8.10 -1.77
CA ILE A 4 -2.45 7.51 -3.09
C ILE A 4 -3.55 6.46 -3.26
N ILE A 5 -3.97 6.26 -4.50
CA ILE A 5 -4.83 5.16 -4.89
C ILE A 5 -3.93 4.04 -5.41
N ILE A 6 -4.14 2.83 -4.91
CA ILE A 6 -3.47 1.62 -5.41
C ILE A 6 -4.50 0.63 -5.91
N LYS A 7 -4.10 -0.21 -6.87
CA LYS A 7 -4.88 -1.36 -7.32
C LYS A 7 -4.13 -2.63 -7.00
N VAL A 8 -4.79 -3.56 -6.33
CA VAL A 8 -4.24 -4.90 -6.07
C VAL A 8 -4.53 -5.77 -7.28
N MET A 9 -3.49 -6.44 -7.79
CA MET A 9 -3.60 -7.37 -8.92
C MET A 9 -3.49 -8.82 -8.41
N GLY A 10 -4.19 -9.74 -9.06
CA GLY A 10 -4.12 -11.17 -8.75
C GLY A 10 -5.18 -11.64 -7.74
N LYS A 11 -4.78 -12.50 -6.80
CA LYS A 11 -5.72 -13.09 -5.83
C LYS A 11 -6.15 -12.06 -4.79
N LYS A 12 -7.43 -12.13 -4.42
CA LYS A 12 -7.99 -11.34 -3.31
C LYS A 12 -7.24 -11.67 -2.01
N ILE A 13 -6.68 -10.65 -1.39
CA ILE A 13 -5.95 -10.75 -0.11
C ILE A 13 -6.74 -10.05 0.99
N SER A 14 -6.53 -10.45 2.24
CA SER A 14 -7.20 -9.81 3.37
C SER A 14 -6.69 -8.39 3.58
N HIS A 15 -7.57 -7.50 4.04
CA HIS A 15 -7.23 -6.10 4.32
C HIS A 15 -6.04 -5.96 5.28
N LEU A 16 -6.03 -6.76 6.36
CA LEU A 16 -4.93 -6.78 7.32
C LEU A 16 -3.60 -7.24 6.69
N TYR A 17 -3.64 -8.26 5.83
CA TYR A 17 -2.45 -8.73 5.13
C TYR A 17 -1.90 -7.64 4.20
N LEU A 18 -2.77 -7.00 3.42
CA LEU A 18 -2.40 -5.90 2.54
C LEU A 18 -1.76 -4.74 3.31
N LYS A 19 -2.40 -4.28 4.39
CA LYS A 19 -1.86 -3.22 5.26
C LYS A 19 -0.45 -3.56 5.77
N ASN A 20 -0.28 -4.75 6.33
CA ASN A 20 1.02 -5.17 6.87
C ASN A 20 2.09 -5.31 5.77
N LYS A 21 1.72 -5.84 4.61
CA LYS A 21 2.64 -6.01 3.48
C LYS A 21 3.10 -4.66 2.93
N LEU A 22 2.20 -3.68 2.81
CA LEU A 22 2.54 -2.32 2.38
C LEU A 22 3.48 -1.64 3.36
N SER A 23 3.21 -1.72 4.67
CA SER A 23 4.11 -1.19 5.70
C SER A 23 5.52 -1.77 5.61
N LEU A 24 5.62 -3.07 5.33
CA LEU A 24 6.90 -3.76 5.18
C LEU A 24 7.65 -3.35 3.90
N ILE A 25 6.97 -3.36 2.73
CA ILE A 25 7.57 -3.03 1.44
C ILE A 25 8.05 -1.57 1.42
N TRP A 26 7.22 -0.64 1.90
CA TRP A 26 7.53 0.78 1.91
C TRP A 26 8.37 1.23 3.11
N LYS A 27 8.75 0.29 4.00
CA LYS A 27 9.54 0.54 5.23
C LYS A 27 9.01 1.75 6.00
N LEU A 28 7.70 1.75 6.21
CA LEU A 28 6.98 2.82 6.89
C LEU A 28 7.29 2.72 8.39
N SER A 29 7.69 3.83 8.99
CA SER A 29 7.95 3.93 10.43
C SER A 29 6.67 4.06 11.25
N GLU A 30 5.54 4.33 10.60
CA GLU A 30 4.25 4.60 11.23
C GLU A 30 3.12 3.82 10.56
N GLU A 31 2.03 3.61 11.30
CA GLU A 31 0.82 3.00 10.74
C GLU A 31 0.20 3.87 9.64
N ILE A 32 -0.17 3.22 8.53
CA ILE A 32 -0.98 3.80 7.47
C ILE A 32 -2.46 3.56 7.69
N VAL A 33 -3.28 4.45 7.13
CA VAL A 33 -4.73 4.22 7.00
C VAL A 33 -5.01 3.66 5.62
N LEU A 34 -5.65 2.49 5.57
CA LEU A 34 -5.99 1.78 4.34
C LEU A 34 -7.53 1.70 4.22
N ILE A 35 -8.09 2.31 3.19
CA ILE A 35 -9.53 2.32 2.92
C ILE A 35 -9.81 1.48 1.66
N ASP A 36 -10.75 0.54 1.76
CA ASP A 36 -11.23 -0.28 0.64
C ASP A 36 -12.25 0.52 -0.19
N LEU A 37 -12.00 0.66 -1.49
CA LEU A 37 -12.91 1.32 -2.45
C LEU A 37 -13.74 0.33 -3.28
N GLY A 38 -13.53 -0.98 -3.10
CA GLY A 38 -14.06 -2.03 -3.95
C GLY A 38 -13.26 -2.21 -5.24
N PHE A 39 -13.58 -3.27 -5.99
CA PHE A 39 -12.94 -3.62 -7.27
C PHE A 39 -11.40 -3.66 -7.19
N ASP A 40 -10.88 -4.14 -6.05
CA ASP A 40 -9.45 -4.26 -5.73
C ASP A 40 -8.70 -2.91 -5.68
N TYR A 41 -9.42 -1.79 -5.56
CA TYR A 41 -8.85 -0.47 -5.33
C TYR A 41 -8.83 -0.10 -3.84
N TYR A 42 -7.76 0.56 -3.44
CA TYR A 42 -7.57 1.03 -2.06
C TYR A 42 -6.99 2.44 -2.03
N ILE A 43 -7.40 3.24 -1.05
CA ILE A 43 -6.71 4.48 -0.69
C ILE A 43 -5.76 4.19 0.46
N VAL A 44 -4.51 4.61 0.31
CA VAL A 44 -3.54 4.65 1.41
C VAL A 44 -3.27 6.08 1.79
N PHE A 45 -3.52 6.42 3.05
CA PHE A 45 -3.06 7.68 3.63
C PHE A 45 -1.76 7.50 4.39
N TYR A 46 -0.87 8.48 4.22
CA TYR A 46 0.46 8.51 4.81
C TYR A 46 0.88 9.94 5.16
N LYS A 47 1.87 10.06 6.05
CA LYS A 47 2.55 11.34 6.33
C LYS A 47 3.57 11.66 5.24
N GLU A 48 3.81 12.95 5.03
CA GLU A 48 4.73 13.47 4.01
C GLU A 48 6.12 12.83 4.05
N GLU A 49 6.61 12.56 5.26
CA GLU A 49 7.91 11.92 5.53
C GLU A 49 8.06 10.54 4.86
N ASN A 50 6.95 9.87 4.58
CA ASN A 50 6.91 8.56 3.94
C ASN A 50 6.78 8.63 2.41
N LEU A 51 6.53 9.81 1.83
CA LEU A 51 6.34 10.01 0.38
C LEU A 51 7.56 9.51 -0.41
N HIS A 52 8.76 9.95 -0.01
CA HIS A 52 9.99 9.64 -0.71
C HIS A 52 10.29 8.13 -0.67
N LYS A 53 10.00 7.48 0.45
CA LYS A 53 10.18 6.03 0.62
C LYS A 53 9.17 5.25 -0.22
N MET A 54 7.90 5.64 -0.21
CA MET A 54 6.87 5.01 -1.03
C MET A 54 7.21 5.10 -2.51
N LEU A 55 7.54 6.30 -3.01
CA LEU A 55 7.77 6.52 -4.43
C LEU A 55 9.05 5.86 -4.96
N GLN A 56 10.12 5.78 -4.15
CA GLN A 56 11.43 5.34 -4.63
C GLN A 56 11.80 3.90 -4.29
N GLN A 57 11.27 3.30 -3.22
CA GLN A 57 11.69 1.97 -2.76
C GLN A 57 10.83 0.85 -3.35
N GLY A 58 10.72 0.79 -4.68
CA GLY A 58 10.05 -0.31 -5.37
C GLY A 58 10.48 -1.70 -4.86
N PRO A 59 9.60 -2.72 -4.93
CA PRO A 59 8.58 -2.90 -5.97
C PRO A 59 7.13 -2.75 -5.48
N TRP A 60 6.27 -2.21 -6.35
CA TRP A 60 4.82 -2.04 -6.15
C TRP A 60 4.01 -3.35 -6.28
N PHE A 61 4.70 -4.45 -6.59
CA PHE A 61 4.08 -5.75 -6.84
C PHE A 61 4.09 -6.58 -5.57
N ILE A 62 2.90 -6.81 -5.02
CA ILE A 62 2.70 -7.74 -3.92
C ILE A 62 2.61 -9.15 -4.52
N ASN A 63 3.52 -10.03 -4.14
CA ASN A 63 3.58 -11.46 -4.50
C ASN A 63 3.88 -11.82 -5.97
N GLY A 64 4.30 -10.87 -6.81
CA GLY A 64 4.85 -11.20 -8.14
C GLY A 64 3.86 -11.83 -9.12
N TYR A 65 2.55 -11.62 -8.94
CA TYR A 65 1.55 -11.98 -9.94
C TYR A 65 1.46 -10.85 -10.98
N PHE A 66 1.72 -11.20 -12.24
CA PHE A 66 1.59 -10.36 -13.43
C PHE A 66 0.34 -10.75 -14.21
#